data_AF-A0A150AR30-F1
#
_entry.id   AF-A0A150AR30-F1
#
_cell.length_a   1.000
_cell.length_b   1.000
_cell.length_c   1.000
_cell.angle_alpha   90.00
_cell.angle_beta   90.00
_cell.angle_gamma   90.00
#
_symmetry.space_group_name_H-M   'P 1'
#
loop_
_entity.id
_entity.type
_entity.pdbx_description
1 polymer ?
#
loop_
_entity_poly.entity_id
_entity_poly.type
_entity_poly.pdbx_seq_one_letter_code
_entity_poly.pdbx_strand_id
1 'polypeptide(L)'
;MLSDKVALGGFLEYRSSTSSEARTLEDNSRTLHYGIYTRIHFTLKEKLVMYIQPRLSSAKYLGDNTPDGYFNLNVGTGAGLLYFITPKFGLNLVLGNINYSYTTFKVSKDKYVSNDFTFETVLNSPKLGISFYL
;
A
#
# COMPACT_ATOMS: atom_id res chain seq x y z
N MET A 1 -14.42 -11.45 8.40
CA MET A 1 -13.60 -12.49 7.72
C MET A 1 -14.52 -13.30 6.82
N LEU A 2 -14.03 -13.91 5.73
CA LEU A 2 -14.85 -14.84 4.92
C LEU A 2 -14.75 -16.28 5.46
N SER A 3 -13.55 -16.66 5.90
CA SER A 3 -13.26 -17.90 6.59
C SER A 3 -12.05 -17.71 7.49
N ASP A 4 -11.69 -18.73 8.28
CA ASP A 4 -10.48 -18.71 9.12
C ASP A 4 -9.18 -18.52 8.30
N LYS A 5 -9.23 -18.80 6.99
CA LYS A 5 -8.08 -18.73 6.09
C LYS A 5 -8.09 -17.53 5.15
N VAL A 6 -9.24 -16.87 4.97
CA VAL A 6 -9.40 -15.82 3.96
C VAL A 6 -10.17 -14.64 4.53
N ALA A 7 -9.58 -13.46 4.39
CA ALA A 7 -10.22 -12.19 4.70
C ALA A 7 -10.22 -11.26 3.49
N LEU A 8 -11.31 -10.52 3.32
CA LEU A 8 -11.34 -9.36 2.43
C LEU A 8 -11.23 -8.09 3.28
N GLY A 9 -10.64 -7.06 2.73
CA GLY A 9 -10.56 -5.77 3.41
C GLY A 9 -10.27 -4.63 2.46
N GLY A 10 -10.45 -3.42 2.99
CA GLY A 10 -10.03 -2.18 2.37
C GLY A 10 -8.91 -1.54 3.18
N PHE A 11 -8.16 -0.66 2.53
CA PHE A 11 -7.19 0.18 3.22
C PHE A 11 -7.26 1.61 2.73
N LEU A 12 -6.84 2.52 3.60
CA LEU A 12 -6.66 3.93 3.34
C LEU A 12 -5.34 4.33 3.98
N GLU A 13 -4.45 4.96 3.22
CA GLU A 13 -3.12 5.31 3.67
C GLU A 13 -2.76 6.71 3.17
N TYR A 14 -2.42 7.59 4.10
CA TYR A 14 -1.92 8.92 3.78
C TYR A 14 -0.39 8.90 3.79
N ARG A 15 0.23 9.37 2.70
CA ARG A 15 1.68 9.57 2.59
C ARG A 15 1.98 11.04 2.42
N SER A 16 2.98 11.52 3.14
CA SER A 16 3.55 12.86 2.97
C SER A 16 5.05 12.71 2.80
N SER A 17 5.58 13.14 1.66
CA SER A 17 7.03 13.22 1.45
C SER A 17 7.44 14.68 1.50
N THR A 18 8.31 15.03 2.45
CA THR A 18 8.98 16.33 2.44
C THR A 18 10.34 16.11 1.80
N SER A 19 10.54 16.65 0.59
CA SER A 19 11.86 16.68 -0.04
C SER A 19 12.60 17.91 0.47
N SER A 20 13.64 17.72 1.29
CA SER A 20 14.52 18.81 1.75
C SER A 20 15.55 19.22 0.70
N GLU A 21 15.62 18.51 -0.44
CA GLU A 21 16.50 18.85 -1.55
C GLU A 21 15.81 19.86 -2.46
N ALA A 22 15.87 21.13 -2.05
CA ALA A 22 15.48 22.23 -2.91
C ALA A 22 16.51 23.35 -2.81
N ARG A 23 17.03 23.78 -3.96
CA ARG A 23 17.33 25.21 -4.13
C ARG A 23 16.24 25.96 -4.88
N THR A 24 15.08 25.37 -5.21
CA THR A 24 14.02 26.17 -5.83
C THR A 24 12.56 25.73 -5.71
N LEU A 25 12.20 24.51 -5.30
CA LEU A 25 10.77 24.13 -5.12
C LEU A 25 10.64 23.10 -3.99
N GLU A 26 10.09 23.50 -2.83
CA GLU A 26 9.58 22.56 -1.82
C GLU A 26 8.34 21.85 -2.40
N ASP A 27 8.55 20.77 -3.13
CA ASP A 27 7.44 19.98 -3.66
C ASP A 27 6.96 19.00 -2.58
N ASN A 28 6.13 19.51 -1.68
CA ASN A 28 5.45 18.72 -0.66
C ASN A 28 4.39 17.83 -1.33
N SER A 29 4.80 16.64 -1.74
CA SER A 29 3.85 15.67 -2.29
C SER A 29 3.08 15.00 -1.15
N ARG A 30 1.75 15.17 -1.18
CA ARG A 30 0.81 14.47 -0.29
C ARG A 30 -0.04 13.56 -1.15
N THR A 31 -0.16 12.30 -0.74
CA THR A 31 -0.86 11.29 -1.54
C THR A 31 -1.75 10.45 -0.64
N LEU A 32 -2.99 10.25 -1.08
CA LEU A 32 -3.91 9.31 -0.48
C LEU A 32 -3.93 8.03 -1.31
N HIS A 33 -3.47 6.94 -0.72
CA HIS A 33 -3.59 5.61 -1.27
C HIS A 33 -4.82 4.93 -0.70
N TYR A 34 -5.58 4.27 -1.56
CA TYR A 34 -6.73 3.49 -1.15
C TYR A 34 -6.85 2.26 -2.03
N GLY A 35 -7.47 1.21 -1.49
CA GLY A 35 -7.66 0.00 -2.25
C GLY A 35 -8.33 -1.10 -1.47
N ILE A 36 -8.42 -2.23 -2.14
CA ILE A 36 -8.98 -3.47 -1.62
C ILE A 36 -7.94 -4.56 -1.67
N TYR A 37 -8.09 -5.54 -0.79
CA TYR A 37 -7.23 -6.70 -0.75
C TYR A 37 -7.99 -7.96 -0.37
N THR A 38 -7.41 -9.08 -0.79
CA THR A 38 -7.69 -10.40 -0.23
C THR A 38 -6.47 -10.82 0.56
N ARG A 39 -6.66 -11.25 1.81
CA ARG A 39 -5.60 -11.77 2.67
C ARG A 39 -5.83 -13.24 2.89
N ILE A 40 -4.84 -14.04 2.54
CA ILE A 40 -4.82 -15.50 2.73
C ILE A 40 -3.90 -15.79 3.91
N HIS A 41 -4.42 -16.48 4.92
CA HIS A 41 -3.72 -16.78 6.17
C HIS A 41 -3.20 -18.21 6.19
N PHE A 42 -1.98 -18.35 6.72
CA PHE A 42 -1.31 -19.62 6.99
C PHE A 42 -0.95 -19.65 8.47
N THR A 43 -1.64 -20.49 9.24
CA THR A 43 -1.40 -20.62 10.68
C THR A 43 -0.02 -21.23 10.93
N LEU A 44 0.84 -20.49 11.64
CA LEU A 44 2.14 -20.99 12.10
C LEU A 44 2.03 -21.52 13.54
N LYS A 45 1.36 -20.75 14.41
CA LYS A 45 1.02 -21.09 15.80
C LYS A 45 -0.33 -20.46 16.15
N GLU A 46 -0.91 -20.80 17.30
CA GLU A 46 -2.27 -20.39 17.73
C GLU A 46 -2.61 -18.91 17.45
N LYS A 47 -1.69 -17.99 17.72
CA LYS A 47 -1.90 -16.55 17.53
C LYS A 47 -1.06 -15.94 16.41
N LEU A 48 -0.16 -16.71 15.81
CA LEU A 48 0.77 -16.21 14.81
C LEU A 48 0.44 -16.83 13.46
N VAL A 49 0.07 -15.99 12.51
CA VAL A 49 -0.20 -16.40 11.14
C VAL A 49 0.73 -15.66 10.19
N MET A 50 1.18 -16.36 9.15
CA MET A 50 1.73 -15.74 7.96
C MET A 50 0.58 -15.38 7.03
N TYR A 51 0.76 -14.36 6.20
CA TYR A 51 -0.21 -14.04 5.18
C TYR A 51 0.43 -13.69 3.84
N ILE A 52 -0.34 -13.92 2.78
CA ILE A 52 -0.14 -13.34 1.45
C ILE A 52 -1.36 -12.48 1.15
N GLN A 53 -1.13 -11.30 0.57
CA GLN A 53 -2.15 -10.29 0.37
C GLN A 53 -2.05 -9.69 -1.04
N PRO A 54 -2.66 -10.33 -2.05
CA PRO A 54 -2.95 -9.65 -3.31
C PRO A 54 -3.85 -8.43 -3.07
N ARG A 55 -3.56 -7.35 -3.77
CA ARG A 55 -4.25 -6.07 -3.64
C ARG A 55 -4.38 -5.35 -4.97
N LEU A 56 -5.46 -4.58 -5.06
CA LEU A 56 -5.71 -3.60 -6.10
C LEU A 56 -5.89 -2.25 -5.42
N SER A 57 -5.18 -1.23 -5.88
CA SER A 57 -5.22 0.09 -5.25
C SER A 57 -4.97 1.22 -6.23
N SER A 58 -5.34 2.42 -5.82
CA SER A 58 -5.10 3.66 -6.55
C SER A 58 -4.52 4.69 -5.58
N ALA A 59 -3.89 5.71 -6.15
CA ALA A 59 -3.34 6.83 -5.42
C ALA A 59 -3.95 8.12 -5.96
N LYS A 60 -4.17 9.09 -5.08
CA LYS A 60 -4.62 10.44 -5.44
C LYS A 60 -3.70 11.46 -4.78
N TYR A 61 -3.13 12.36 -5.56
CA TYR A 61 -2.43 13.52 -5.01
C TYR A 61 -3.41 14.46 -4.31
N LEU A 62 -2.97 14.99 -3.18
CA LEU A 62 -3.71 15.91 -2.32
C LEU A 62 -2.98 17.25 -2.32
N GLY A 63 -3.40 18.17 -3.18
CA GLY A 63 -2.84 19.53 -3.24
C GLY A 63 -3.05 20.19 -4.60
N ASP A 64 -2.68 21.46 -4.65
CA ASP A 64 -2.92 22.33 -5.82
C ASP A 64 -2.04 21.95 -7.03
N ASN A 65 -0.97 21.18 -6.81
CA ASN A 65 -0.07 20.68 -7.86
C ASN A 65 -0.45 19.28 -8.38
N THR A 66 -1.71 18.86 -8.26
CA THR A 66 -2.14 17.57 -8.83
C THR A 66 -2.06 17.65 -10.36
N PRO A 67 -1.25 16.81 -11.03
CA PRO A 67 -1.14 16.86 -12.48
C PRO A 67 -2.49 16.62 -13.16
N ASP A 68 -2.79 17.39 -14.20
CA ASP A 68 -4.03 17.22 -14.97
C ASP A 68 -4.13 15.79 -15.51
N GLY A 69 -5.32 15.18 -15.34
CA GLY A 69 -5.56 13.81 -15.78
C GLY A 69 -4.70 12.77 -15.05
N TYR A 70 -4.22 13.07 -13.83
CA TYR A 70 -3.53 12.09 -13.01
C TYR A 70 -4.44 10.88 -12.72
N PHE A 71 -3.96 9.71 -13.11
CA PHE A 71 -4.58 8.43 -12.80
C PHE A 71 -3.48 7.45 -12.45
N ASN A 72 -3.70 6.69 -11.38
CA ASN A 72 -2.77 5.68 -10.93
C ASN A 72 -3.52 4.41 -10.54
N LEU A 73 -3.04 3.27 -11.03
CA LEU A 73 -3.53 1.94 -10.70
C LEU A 73 -2.35 1.07 -10.28
N ASN A 74 -2.47 0.44 -9.12
CA ASN A 74 -1.47 -0.49 -8.61
C ASN A 74 -2.10 -1.85 -8.41
N VAL A 75 -1.44 -2.87 -8.96
CA VAL A 75 -1.72 -4.28 -8.68
C VAL A 75 -0.49 -4.84 -7.99
N GLY A 76 -0.68 -5.56 -6.90
CA GLY A 76 0.46 -6.13 -6.20
C GLY A 76 0.10 -7.22 -5.23
N THR A 77 1.12 -7.82 -4.64
CA THR A 77 0.98 -8.80 -3.57
C THR A 77 1.98 -8.49 -2.46
N GLY A 78 1.54 -8.55 -1.21
CA GLY A 78 2.37 -8.39 -0.04
C GLY A 78 2.44 -9.68 0.78
N ALA A 79 3.57 -9.93 1.42
CA ALA A 79 3.72 -11.01 2.39
C ALA A 79 4.04 -10.42 3.77
N GLY A 80 3.54 -11.06 4.82
CA GLY A 80 3.77 -10.60 6.18
C GLY A 80 3.40 -11.59 7.27
N LEU A 81 3.57 -11.15 8.51
CA LEU A 81 3.17 -11.85 9.72
C LEU A 81 2.08 -11.07 10.43
N LEU A 82 1.20 -11.78 11.10
CA LEU A 82 0.13 -11.22 11.91
C LEU A 82 0.06 -11.98 13.23
N TYR A 83 0.18 -11.24 14.33
CA TYR A 83 0.02 -11.75 15.68
C TYR A 83 -1.31 -11.27 16.26
N PHE A 84 -2.25 -12.18 16.48
CA PHE A 84 -3.56 -11.88 17.06
C PHE A 84 -3.44 -11.66 18.58
N ILE A 85 -3.68 -10.42 19.01
CA ILE A 85 -3.85 -10.08 20.43
C ILE A 85 -5.21 -10.59 20.90
N THR A 86 -6.24 -10.37 20.08
CA THR A 86 -7.61 -10.87 20.25
C THR A 86 -8.14 -11.38 18.91
N PRO A 87 -9.29 -12.06 18.87
CA PRO A 87 -9.90 -12.47 17.60
C PRO A 87 -10.18 -11.31 16.63
N LYS A 88 -10.28 -10.06 17.13
CA LYS A 88 -10.56 -8.88 16.32
C LYS A 88 -9.35 -7.98 16.05
N PHE A 89 -8.30 -8.08 16.86
CA PHE A 89 -7.14 -7.20 16.77
C PHE A 89 -5.85 -8.00 16.60
N GLY A 90 -5.08 -7.67 15.59
CA GLY A 90 -3.76 -8.25 15.38
C GLY A 90 -2.70 -7.21 15.04
N LEU A 91 -1.47 -7.45 15.51
CA LEU A 91 -0.28 -6.70 15.11
C LEU A 91 0.22 -7.29 13.80
N ASN A 92 0.35 -6.46 12.77
CA ASN A 92 0.90 -6.85 11.49
C ASN A 92 2.36 -6.41 11.37
N LEU A 93 3.13 -7.24 10.68
CA LEU A 93 4.48 -6.96 10.23
C LEU A 93 4.56 -7.29 8.74
N VAL A 94 4.85 -6.30 7.91
CA VAL A 94 5.05 -6.51 6.47
C VAL A 94 6.50 -6.93 6.23
N LEU A 95 6.71 -8.05 5.55
CA LEU A 95 8.04 -8.57 5.23
C LEU A 95 8.51 -8.09 3.84
N GLY A 96 7.58 -8.02 2.90
CA GLY A 96 7.90 -7.63 1.52
C GLY A 96 6.66 -7.43 0.68
N ASN A 97 6.85 -6.77 -0.46
CA ASN A 97 5.81 -6.58 -1.44
C ASN A 97 6.37 -6.56 -2.86
N ILE A 98 5.52 -6.96 -3.79
CA ILE A 98 5.73 -6.85 -5.23
C ILE A 98 4.57 -6.04 -5.77
N ASN A 99 4.84 -4.97 -6.50
CA ASN A 99 3.81 -4.16 -7.10
C ASN A 99 4.15 -3.81 -8.54
N TYR A 100 3.11 -3.75 -9.35
CA TYR A 100 3.11 -3.11 -10.65
C TYR A 100 2.22 -1.86 -10.55
N SER A 101 2.73 -0.73 -11.01
CA SER A 101 2.05 0.56 -11.04
C SER A 101 1.93 1.04 -12.48
N TYR A 102 0.71 1.40 -12.87
CA TYR A 102 0.40 2.11 -14.09
C TYR A 102 -0.02 3.53 -13.73
N THR A 103 0.71 4.52 -14.24
CA THR A 103 0.43 5.93 -13.97
C THR A 103 0.30 6.70 -15.26
N THR A 104 -0.72 7.56 -15.35
CA THR A 104 -0.84 8.54 -16.43
C THR A 104 -1.03 9.92 -15.87
N PHE A 105 -0.45 10.92 -16.53
CA PHE A 105 -0.65 12.33 -16.22
C PHE A 105 -0.37 13.19 -17.44
N LYS A 106 -0.81 14.44 -17.41
CA LYS A 106 -0.48 15.44 -18.42
C LYS A 106 0.43 16.48 -17.83
N VAL A 107 1.43 16.88 -18.61
CA VAL A 107 2.20 18.09 -18.38
C VAL A 107 2.00 18.97 -19.61
N SER A 108 1.34 20.11 -19.43
CA SER A 108 0.88 20.94 -20.56
C SER A 108 -0.06 20.16 -21.51
N LYS A 109 0.33 19.96 -22.78
CA LYS A 109 -0.48 19.25 -23.79
C LYS A 109 -0.08 17.79 -23.97
N ASP A 110 1.04 17.38 -23.39
CA ASP A 110 1.61 16.05 -23.61
C ASP A 110 1.10 15.05 -22.57
N LYS A 111 0.78 13.84 -23.04
CA LYS A 111 0.34 12.73 -22.19
C LYS A 111 1.54 11.85 -21.85
N TYR A 112 1.79 11.67 -20.56
CA TYR A 112 2.82 10.80 -20.02
C TYR A 112 2.19 9.51 -19.49
N VAL A 113 2.90 8.41 -19.68
CA VAL A 113 2.54 7.07 -19.18
C VAL A 113 3.77 6.46 -18.54
N SER A 114 3.65 6.07 -17.27
CA SER A 114 4.68 5.33 -16.52
C SER A 114 4.19 3.92 -16.20
N ASN A 115 5.11 2.96 -16.30
CA ASN A 115 4.88 1.56 -15.96
C ASN A 115 6.02 1.11 -15.06
N ASP A 116 5.74 0.94 -13.78
CA ASP A 116 6.76 0.67 -12.78
C ASP A 116 6.53 -0.69 -12.14
N PHE A 117 7.54 -1.55 -12.19
CA PHE A 117 7.57 -2.79 -11.41
C PHE A 117 8.52 -2.61 -10.23
N THR A 118 8.01 -2.83 -9.02
CA THR A 118 8.76 -2.65 -7.78
C THR A 118 8.75 -3.94 -6.97
N PHE A 119 9.94 -4.36 -6.56
CA PHE A 119 10.14 -5.38 -5.54
C PHE A 119 10.75 -4.70 -4.31
N GLU A 120 10.02 -4.67 -3.21
CA GLU A 120 10.47 -4.06 -1.95
C GLU A 120 10.55 -5.14 -0.87
N THR A 121 11.76 -5.41 -0.38
CA THR A 121 11.94 -6.10 0.91
C THR A 121 11.96 -5.07 2.01
N VAL A 122 11.20 -5.31 3.07
CA VAL A 122 11.01 -4.34 4.16
C VAL A 122 11.85 -4.73 5.40
N LEU A 123 12.82 -5.62 5.21
CA LEU A 123 13.64 -6.19 6.30
C LEU A 123 14.46 -5.14 7.04
N ASN A 124 14.92 -4.09 6.35
CA ASN A 124 15.72 -3.00 6.93
C ASN A 124 14.88 -1.85 7.49
N SER A 125 13.56 -1.85 7.27
CA SER A 125 12.65 -0.78 7.72
C SER A 125 11.27 -1.36 7.99
N PRO A 126 11.14 -2.24 9.01
CA PRO A 126 9.93 -3.03 9.23
C PRO A 126 8.69 -2.15 9.35
N LYS A 127 7.71 -2.41 8.49
CA LYS A 127 6.41 -1.74 8.54
C LYS A 127 5.52 -2.52 9.52
N LEU A 128 5.31 -1.92 10.69
CA LEU A 128 4.39 -2.41 11.72
C LEU A 128 3.03 -1.72 11.56
N GLY A 129 1.97 -2.45 11.88
CA GLY A 129 0.62 -1.89 11.87
C GLY A 129 -0.36 -2.67 12.72
N ILE A 130 -1.56 -2.13 12.87
CA ILE A 130 -2.65 -2.79 13.59
C ILE A 130 -3.70 -3.19 12.55
N SER A 131 -4.13 -4.45 12.58
CA SER A 131 -5.24 -4.95 11.76
C SER A 131 -6.46 -5.15 12.65
N PHE A 132 -7.60 -4.65 12.19
CA PHE A 132 -8.90 -4.87 12.80
C PHE A 132 -9.75 -5.77 11.91
N TYR A 133 -10.38 -6.78 12.51
CA TYR A 133 -11.22 -7.76 11.85
C TYR A 133 -12.68 -7.61 12.30
N LEU A 134 -13.55 -7.42 11.31
CA LEU A 134 -15.01 -7.50 11.42
C LEU A 134 -15.50 -8.92 11.10
#